data_AF-A0ABD5TUE5-F1
#
_entry.id   AF-A0ABD5TUE5-F1
#
_cell.length_a   1.000
_cell.length_b   1.000
_cell.length_c   1.000
_cell.angle_alpha   90.00
_cell.angle_beta   90.00
_cell.angle_gamma   90.00
#
_symmetry.space_group_name_H-M   'P 1'
#
loop_
_entity.id
_entity.type
_entity.pdbx_description
1 polymer ?
#
loop_
_entity_poly.entity_id
_entity_poly.type
_entity_poly.pdbx_seq_one_letter_code
_entity_poly.pdbx_strand_id
1 'polypeptide(L)'
;MTDSERRDDGFVAFYREYTKTWVHALATVALTAFGTLTTLDRLFAVVAIAAYVVPLVVQYLRYSPEPEAEMEAEPEAADGADTRPTARGTDEATGTNGGTEAEATAEQPTAERTTGDAARMTEPARAGDSGPVDSLDPETPDPPAPDPEWIAIDAATDETLFDAAIAGDDAYAVGSGGVVVAGSGTDDWRVVLPDGPGAGGNALRGVDSTPGGVWVAGDGGAVGRVDPETGRHVDYSPPDGDTSNVTAVAAAGGPGDETVLLADGSGRIRRGYYRDGELSWDDPVKPGSGSSVAGVVLLDGGVGFLCDTNDGAYRTGDGGRTFESVGPVGADGTLTDAAATGPETCLVAADDGAIHRYGGTTWTPERLCEESVTALSSDGNGAVACTADGAVYERFGSNGWERVETAASASLRGVAVGGETAVAVGDEGRVVERRAGSR
;
A
#
# COMPACT_ATOMS: atom_id res chain seq x y z
N MET A 1 32.57 26.57 -4.99
CA MET A 1 31.18 26.86 -4.60
C MET A 1 30.93 28.33 -4.82
N THR A 2 30.17 28.65 -5.85
CA THR A 2 29.98 30.03 -6.31
C THR A 2 28.83 30.69 -5.54
N ASP A 3 28.87 32.00 -5.40
CA ASP A 3 27.86 32.82 -4.66
C ASP A 3 26.42 32.68 -5.21
N SER A 4 26.26 32.02 -6.37
CA SER A 4 24.96 31.67 -6.96
C SER A 4 24.35 30.41 -6.32
N GLU A 5 25.14 29.36 -6.10
CA GLU A 5 24.67 28.09 -5.51
C GLU A 5 24.15 28.31 -4.08
N ARG A 6 24.82 29.16 -3.30
CA ARG A 6 24.40 29.51 -1.93
C ARG A 6 23.11 30.35 -1.86
N ARG A 7 22.76 31.05 -2.95
CA ARG A 7 21.54 31.85 -3.05
C ARG A 7 20.34 31.03 -3.49
N ASP A 8 20.57 30.05 -4.38
CA ASP A 8 19.51 29.19 -4.90
C ASP A 8 18.99 28.23 -3.82
N ASP A 9 19.87 27.69 -2.97
CA ASP A 9 19.48 26.85 -1.82
C ASP A 9 18.61 27.62 -0.81
N GLY A 10 18.93 28.90 -0.56
CA GLY A 10 18.19 29.75 0.37
C GLY A 10 16.77 30.09 -0.09
N PHE A 11 16.57 30.29 -1.39
CA PHE A 11 15.24 30.55 -1.95
C PHE A 11 14.37 29.29 -1.94
N VAL A 12 14.92 28.12 -2.30
CA VAL A 12 14.17 26.86 -2.30
C VAL A 12 13.74 26.46 -0.89
N ALA A 13 14.64 26.59 0.10
CA ALA A 13 14.32 26.33 1.50
C ALA A 13 13.25 27.31 2.03
N PHE A 14 13.39 28.60 1.73
CA PHE A 14 12.38 29.60 2.07
C PHE A 14 11.02 29.31 1.41
N TYR A 15 11.00 28.98 0.12
CA TYR A 15 9.77 28.76 -0.63
C TYR A 15 9.01 27.54 -0.09
N ARG A 16 9.74 26.46 0.26
CA ARG A 16 9.20 25.25 0.89
C ARG A 16 8.55 25.54 2.24
N GLU A 17 9.14 26.44 3.03
CA GLU A 17 8.56 26.85 4.31
C GLU A 17 7.39 27.83 4.12
N TYR A 18 7.50 28.75 3.16
CA TYR A 18 6.45 29.71 2.82
C TYR A 18 5.15 29.03 2.38
N THR A 19 5.21 27.98 1.57
CA THR A 19 4.02 27.23 1.10
C THR A 19 3.25 26.55 2.24
N LYS A 20 3.91 26.27 3.38
CA LYS A 20 3.29 25.69 4.58
C LYS A 20 2.61 26.73 5.48
N THR A 21 2.73 28.02 5.17
CA THR A 21 2.15 29.09 6.00
C THR A 21 0.70 29.42 5.62
N TRP A 22 -0.08 29.87 6.62
CA TRP A 22 -1.44 30.38 6.38
C TRP A 22 -1.45 31.62 5.46
N VAL A 23 -0.32 32.35 5.37
CA VAL A 23 -0.16 33.51 4.49
C VAL A 23 -0.19 33.09 3.02
N HIS A 24 0.44 31.96 2.67
CA HIS A 24 0.36 31.40 1.33
C HIS A 24 -1.07 30.96 0.99
N ALA A 25 -1.75 30.26 1.91
CA ALA A 25 -3.14 29.86 1.72
C ALA A 25 -4.06 31.07 1.48
N LEU A 26 -3.90 32.15 2.27
CA LEU A 26 -4.67 33.38 2.09
C LEU A 26 -4.37 34.06 0.73
N ALA A 27 -3.11 34.06 0.30
CA ALA A 27 -2.71 34.60 -1.00
C ALA A 27 -3.33 33.83 -2.17
N THR A 28 -3.43 32.50 -2.07
CA THR A 28 -4.07 31.64 -3.08
C THR A 28 -5.58 31.86 -3.14
N VAL A 29 -6.24 32.02 -1.98
CA VAL A 29 -7.66 32.38 -1.93
C VAL A 29 -7.91 33.76 -2.56
N ALA A 30 -7.06 34.75 -2.26
CA ALA A 30 -7.16 36.09 -2.86
C ALA A 30 -6.91 36.06 -4.38
N LEU A 31 -5.94 35.29 -4.86
CA LEU A 31 -5.68 35.09 -6.29
C LEU A 31 -6.91 34.52 -6.99
N THR A 32 -7.57 33.55 -6.39
CA THR A 32 -8.79 32.92 -6.95
C THR A 32 -9.97 33.89 -6.93
N ALA A 33 -10.19 34.60 -5.82
CA ALA A 33 -11.27 35.57 -5.68
C ALA A 33 -11.12 36.75 -6.66
N PHE A 34 -9.93 37.34 -6.78
CA PHE A 34 -9.69 38.42 -7.74
C PHE A 34 -9.55 37.92 -9.18
N GLY A 35 -9.08 36.69 -9.37
CA GLY A 35 -8.98 36.04 -10.68
C GLY A 35 -10.35 35.86 -11.34
N THR A 36 -11.38 35.48 -10.56
CA THR A 36 -12.75 35.38 -11.08
C THR A 36 -13.38 36.74 -11.42
N LEU A 37 -12.96 37.82 -10.75
CA LEU A 37 -13.41 39.20 -11.02
C LEU A 37 -12.78 39.84 -12.29
N THR A 38 -11.81 39.17 -12.93
CA THR A 38 -11.23 39.62 -14.21
C THR A 38 -12.24 39.66 -15.35
N THR A 39 -13.34 38.93 -15.22
CA THR A 39 -14.49 38.96 -16.15
C THR A 39 -15.24 40.30 -16.12
N LEU A 40 -15.11 41.07 -15.03
CA LEU A 40 -15.75 42.38 -14.85
C LEU A 40 -14.82 43.53 -15.24
N ASP A 41 -13.55 43.47 -14.84
CA ASP A 41 -12.53 44.46 -15.20
C ASP A 41 -11.14 43.83 -15.24
N ARG A 42 -10.35 44.17 -16.28
CA ARG A 42 -8.98 43.68 -16.46
C ARG A 42 -8.02 44.19 -15.36
N LEU A 43 -8.37 45.26 -14.66
CA LEU A 43 -7.61 45.74 -13.49
C LEU A 43 -7.56 44.71 -12.37
N PHE A 44 -8.57 43.84 -12.24
CA PHE A 44 -8.53 42.77 -11.24
C PHE A 44 -7.45 41.72 -11.52
N ALA A 45 -6.98 41.58 -12.76
CA ALA A 45 -5.86 40.68 -13.05
C ALA A 45 -4.58 41.19 -12.40
N VAL A 46 -4.37 42.51 -12.42
CA VAL A 46 -3.24 43.16 -11.74
C VAL A 46 -3.35 43.00 -10.23
N VAL A 47 -4.56 43.17 -9.68
CA VAL A 47 -4.82 42.98 -8.24
C VAL A 47 -4.60 41.53 -7.81
N ALA A 48 -5.05 40.56 -8.60
CA ALA A 48 -4.90 39.13 -8.32
C ALA A 48 -3.41 38.72 -8.27
N ILE A 49 -2.63 39.15 -9.26
CA ILE A 49 -1.18 38.89 -9.31
C ILE A 49 -0.48 39.59 -8.14
N ALA A 50 -0.82 40.85 -7.86
CA ALA A 50 -0.22 41.60 -6.75
C ALA A 50 -0.54 40.95 -5.38
N ALA A 51 -1.78 40.51 -5.18
CA ALA A 51 -2.21 39.84 -3.94
C ALA A 51 -1.46 38.51 -3.71
N TYR A 52 -1.03 37.84 -4.79
CA TYR A 52 -0.27 36.60 -4.71
C TYR A 52 1.24 36.84 -4.51
N VAL A 53 1.83 37.77 -5.26
CA VAL A 53 3.28 37.96 -5.31
C VAL A 53 3.81 38.83 -4.15
N VAL A 54 3.05 39.84 -3.72
CA VAL A 54 3.53 40.77 -2.68
C VAL A 54 3.80 40.07 -1.34
N PRO A 55 2.93 39.19 -0.82
CA PRO A 55 3.21 38.49 0.44
C PRO A 55 4.47 37.62 0.38
N LEU A 56 4.69 36.94 -0.75
CA LEU A 56 5.89 36.13 -1.00
C LEU A 56 7.15 36.98 -0.94
N VAL A 57 7.18 38.11 -1.66
CA VAL A 57 8.34 39.01 -1.69
C VAL A 57 8.60 39.64 -0.32
N VAL A 58 7.56 40.07 0.39
CA VAL A 58 7.70 40.67 1.73
C VAL A 58 8.25 39.66 2.73
N GLN A 59 7.80 38.40 2.69
CA GLN A 59 8.30 37.36 3.57
C GLN A 59 9.72 36.95 3.22
N TYR A 60 10.07 36.90 1.94
CA TYR A 60 11.43 36.60 1.50
C TYR A 60 12.42 37.67 1.96
N LEU A 61 12.05 38.95 1.90
CA LEU A 61 12.88 40.05 2.40
C LEU A 61 13.05 40.08 3.93
N ARG A 62 12.18 39.38 4.67
CA ARG A 62 12.26 39.22 6.13
C ARG A 62 12.95 37.93 6.55
N TYR A 63 13.20 37.03 5.61
CA TYR A 63 13.88 35.77 5.84
C TYR A 63 15.38 36.01 5.98
N SER A 64 15.90 35.85 7.19
CA SER A 64 17.34 35.83 7.48
C SER A 64 17.76 34.38 7.69
N PRO A 65 18.56 33.76 6.79
CA PRO A 65 19.14 32.46 7.04
C PRO A 65 20.18 32.60 8.16
N GLU A 66 19.98 31.96 9.30
CA GLU A 66 21.04 31.81 10.30
C GLU A 66 22.14 30.92 9.69
N PRO A 67 23.43 31.32 9.78
CA PRO A 67 24.50 30.43 9.37
C PRO A 67 24.56 29.25 10.35
N GLU A 68 24.45 28.04 9.83
CA GLU A 68 24.72 26.81 10.57
C GLU A 68 26.12 26.91 11.19
N ALA A 69 26.16 27.13 12.51
CA ALA A 69 27.40 27.13 13.25
C ALA A 69 27.94 25.71 13.27
N GLU A 70 29.15 25.56 12.73
CA GLU A 70 29.98 24.36 12.78
C GLU A 70 29.99 23.79 14.21
N MET A 71 29.52 22.55 14.34
CA MET A 71 29.50 21.80 15.59
C MET A 71 30.95 21.39 15.93
N GLU A 72 31.73 22.34 16.46
CA GLU A 72 33.04 22.09 17.05
C GLU A 72 32.90 21.24 18.33
N ALA A 73 33.82 20.30 18.48
CA ALA A 73 33.89 19.29 19.52
C ALA A 73 33.89 19.85 20.95
N GLU A 74 33.09 19.25 21.83
CA GLU A 74 33.22 19.43 23.28
C GLU A 74 34.31 18.52 23.88
N PRO A 75 35.17 19.02 24.78
CA PRO A 75 35.90 18.20 25.74
C PRO A 75 35.17 18.13 27.10
N GLU A 76 35.34 17.00 27.78
CA GLU A 76 34.93 16.79 29.18
C GLU A 76 35.58 17.80 30.15
N ALA A 77 34.80 18.31 31.11
CA ALA A 77 34.94 18.07 32.56
C ALA A 77 34.54 19.26 33.47
N ALA A 78 33.70 18.92 34.46
CA ALA A 78 33.72 19.34 35.87
C ALA A 78 33.24 20.75 36.34
N ASP A 79 32.23 20.66 37.21
CA ASP A 79 32.08 21.32 38.53
C ASP A 79 31.45 22.73 38.63
N GLY A 80 30.59 22.87 39.66
CA GLY A 80 30.42 24.13 40.40
C GLY A 80 29.15 24.97 40.20
N ALA A 81 28.17 24.71 41.07
CA ALA A 81 27.41 25.69 41.87
C ALA A 81 26.39 26.68 41.22
N ASP A 82 25.15 26.51 41.68
CA ASP A 82 24.31 27.51 42.37
C ASP A 82 23.95 28.83 41.66
N THR A 83 22.67 29.00 41.29
CA THR A 83 21.83 30.13 41.74
C THR A 83 20.38 30.03 41.23
N ARG A 84 19.44 29.91 42.18
CA ARG A 84 18.08 30.50 42.14
C ARG A 84 18.19 32.05 42.13
N PRO A 85 17.14 32.89 41.96
CA PRO A 85 15.68 32.63 41.97
C PRO A 85 14.89 33.42 40.87
N THR A 86 13.60 33.24 40.59
CA THR A 86 12.43 33.62 41.40
C THR A 86 11.14 33.26 40.66
N ALA A 87 10.14 32.86 41.45
CA ALA A 87 8.78 32.54 41.06
C ALA A 87 7.83 33.76 41.19
N ARG A 88 6.75 33.72 40.40
CA ARG A 88 5.42 34.32 40.68
C ARG A 88 4.46 33.63 39.69
N GLY A 89 3.43 32.87 40.06
CA GLY A 89 2.61 32.83 41.27
C GLY A 89 1.18 33.16 40.85
N THR A 90 0.30 32.17 40.81
CA THR A 90 -1.14 32.32 41.04
C THR A 90 -1.75 30.94 41.33
N ASP A 91 -2.10 30.78 42.60
CA ASP A 91 -2.94 29.72 43.15
C ASP A 91 -4.40 29.89 42.70
N GLU A 92 -5.11 28.78 42.54
CA GLU A 92 -6.42 28.62 43.18
C GLU A 92 -6.75 27.13 43.40
N ALA A 93 -6.80 26.75 44.68
CA ALA A 93 -7.28 25.49 45.22
C ALA A 93 -8.79 25.60 45.51
N THR A 94 -9.61 24.57 45.38
CA THR A 94 -10.09 23.64 46.45
C THR A 94 -11.38 23.00 45.90
N GLY A 95 -11.85 21.80 46.25
CA GLY A 95 -11.58 20.94 47.39
C GLY A 95 -12.34 19.60 47.26
N THR A 96 -12.20 18.81 48.32
CA THR A 96 -12.27 17.34 48.39
C THR A 96 -13.56 16.83 49.07
N ASN A 97 -13.76 15.50 48.98
CA ASN A 97 -14.64 14.58 49.74
C ASN A 97 -16.06 14.39 49.18
N GLY A 98 -16.65 13.19 49.09
CA GLY A 98 -16.32 11.83 49.52
C GLY A 98 -17.64 11.02 49.60
N GLY A 99 -17.62 9.69 49.44
CA GLY A 99 -18.79 8.84 49.72
C GLY A 99 -18.82 7.50 48.97
N THR A 100 -18.84 6.42 49.74
CA THR A 100 -18.62 4.99 49.42
C THR A 100 -19.93 4.19 49.35
N GLU A 101 -19.97 3.09 48.59
CA GLU A 101 -20.59 1.76 48.88
C GLU A 101 -20.45 0.87 47.62
N ALA A 102 -19.61 -0.18 47.58
CA ALA A 102 -19.75 -1.55 48.11
C ALA A 102 -20.68 -2.47 47.28
N GLU A 103 -20.11 -3.43 46.54
CA GLU A 103 -20.43 -4.87 46.67
C GLU A 103 -19.48 -5.73 45.82
N ALA A 104 -19.05 -6.85 46.41
CA ALA A 104 -18.14 -7.84 45.86
C ALA A 104 -18.90 -9.16 45.68
N THR A 105 -18.66 -9.89 44.59
CA THR A 105 -18.90 -11.34 44.51
C THR A 105 -17.92 -11.94 43.51
N ALA A 106 -17.02 -12.79 44.00
CA ALA A 106 -16.12 -13.61 43.20
C ALA A 106 -16.36 -15.07 43.60
N GLU A 107 -16.76 -15.91 42.65
CA GLU A 107 -16.92 -17.35 42.82
C GLU A 107 -15.68 -18.10 42.33
N GLN A 108 -15.27 -19.07 43.13
CA GLN A 108 -14.18 -20.03 42.89
C GLN A 108 -14.61 -21.14 41.92
N PRO A 109 -13.64 -21.89 41.36
CA PRO A 109 -13.84 -23.32 41.21
C PRO A 109 -12.79 -24.17 41.93
N THR A 110 -13.33 -25.21 42.56
CA THR A 110 -12.72 -26.30 43.33
C THR A 110 -11.99 -27.28 42.43
N ALA A 111 -10.78 -27.70 42.82
CA ALA A 111 -10.05 -28.81 42.23
C ALA A 111 -10.07 -30.02 43.17
N GLU A 112 -10.67 -31.13 42.74
CA GLU A 112 -10.63 -32.41 43.42
C GLU A 112 -9.38 -33.21 43.03
N ARG A 113 -8.62 -33.62 44.04
CA ARG A 113 -7.62 -34.69 43.98
C ARG A 113 -8.29 -36.00 44.35
N THR A 114 -7.91 -37.09 43.69
CA THR A 114 -8.03 -38.43 44.27
C THR A 114 -6.73 -39.20 44.07
N THR A 115 -6.16 -39.62 45.19
CA THR A 115 -4.99 -40.47 45.36
C THR A 115 -5.36 -41.96 45.26
N GLY A 116 -4.43 -42.79 44.78
CA GLY A 116 -4.53 -44.25 44.87
C GLY A 116 -3.23 -44.95 44.49
N ASP A 117 -2.40 -45.18 45.49
CA ASP A 117 -1.09 -45.86 45.53
C ASP A 117 -1.20 -47.38 45.32
N ALA A 118 -0.20 -48.01 44.67
CA ALA A 118 0.57 -49.14 45.24
C ALA A 118 1.40 -49.96 44.21
N ALA A 119 2.65 -50.20 44.64
CA ALA A 119 3.46 -51.41 44.50
C ALA A 119 4.50 -51.54 43.36
N ARG A 120 5.76 -51.30 43.76
CA ARG A 120 7.02 -51.83 43.20
C ARG A 120 7.14 -53.34 43.38
N MET A 121 7.74 -54.04 42.41
CA MET A 121 8.75 -55.10 42.62
C MET A 121 9.70 -55.21 41.40
N THR A 122 10.89 -55.73 41.69
CA THR A 122 12.18 -55.59 41.01
C THR A 122 12.51 -56.72 40.01
N GLU A 123 13.35 -56.40 39.01
CA GLU A 123 14.21 -57.17 38.04
C GLU A 123 14.57 -58.66 38.30
N PRO A 124 15.12 -59.47 37.34
CA PRO A 124 16.06 -59.09 36.23
C PRO A 124 16.04 -59.86 34.86
N ALA A 125 16.76 -59.26 33.90
CA ALA A 125 17.58 -59.78 32.79
C ALA A 125 17.24 -61.11 32.05
N ARG A 126 17.09 -61.00 30.72
CA ARG A 126 17.58 -62.02 29.75
C ARG A 126 18.11 -61.37 28.46
N ALA A 127 19.28 -61.84 28.06
CA ALA A 127 20.02 -61.48 26.86
C ALA A 127 19.52 -62.24 25.61
N GLY A 128 19.78 -61.63 24.45
CA GLY A 128 19.88 -62.30 23.15
C GLY A 128 18.74 -61.96 22.19
N ASP A 129 19.00 -61.10 21.21
CA ASP A 129 19.34 -61.56 19.85
C ASP A 129 19.72 -60.34 18.98
N SER A 130 20.88 -60.42 18.33
CA SER A 130 21.44 -59.36 17.50
C SER A 130 21.27 -59.78 16.04
N GLY A 131 20.18 -59.34 15.41
CA GLY A 131 20.04 -59.34 13.96
C GLY A 131 20.79 -58.14 13.35
N PRO A 132 21.39 -58.27 12.15
CA PRO A 132 22.20 -57.20 11.59
C PRO A 132 21.30 -56.01 11.26
N VAL A 133 21.62 -54.87 11.86
CA VAL A 133 21.12 -53.57 11.41
C VAL A 133 21.58 -53.39 9.97
N ASP A 134 20.61 -53.43 9.07
CA ASP A 134 20.81 -52.96 7.71
C ASP A 134 21.33 -51.54 7.81
N SER A 135 22.46 -51.29 7.17
CA SER A 135 23.15 -50.02 7.26
C SER A 135 22.27 -49.02 6.53
N LEU A 136 21.44 -48.26 7.26
CA LEU A 136 20.83 -47.06 6.73
C LEU A 136 21.98 -46.14 6.38
N ASP A 137 22.38 -46.16 5.10
CA ASP A 137 23.16 -45.09 4.51
C ASP A 137 22.50 -43.79 4.97
N PRO A 138 23.25 -42.85 5.57
CA PRO A 138 22.68 -41.56 5.90
C PRO A 138 22.20 -40.97 4.58
N GLU A 139 20.88 -40.86 4.41
CA GLU A 139 20.27 -40.16 3.28
C GLU A 139 21.00 -38.84 3.16
N THR A 140 21.75 -38.70 2.08
CA THR A 140 22.47 -37.48 1.80
C THR A 140 21.38 -36.42 1.68
N PRO A 141 21.37 -35.36 2.51
CA PRO A 141 20.30 -34.38 2.44
C PRO A 141 20.21 -33.90 1.00
N ASP A 142 19.00 -33.93 0.45
CA ASP A 142 18.75 -33.43 -0.89
C ASP A 142 19.38 -32.03 -0.98
N PRO A 143 20.14 -31.74 -2.05
CA PRO A 143 20.67 -30.40 -2.24
C PRO A 143 19.50 -29.41 -2.18
N PRO A 144 19.71 -28.22 -1.58
CA PRO A 144 18.65 -27.22 -1.47
C PRO A 144 18.04 -26.99 -2.85
N ALA A 145 16.72 -26.81 -2.90
CA ALA A 145 16.04 -26.46 -4.13
C ALA A 145 16.71 -25.20 -4.72
N PRO A 146 16.94 -25.16 -6.04
CA PRO A 146 17.50 -23.98 -6.68
C PRO A 146 16.61 -22.76 -6.40
N ASP A 147 17.25 -21.61 -6.29
CA ASP A 147 16.54 -20.35 -6.05
C ASP A 147 15.54 -20.08 -7.18
N PRO A 148 14.37 -19.50 -6.86
CA PRO A 148 13.38 -19.15 -7.86
C PRO A 148 13.93 -18.13 -8.87
N GLU A 149 13.54 -18.26 -10.12
CA GLU A 149 14.01 -17.43 -11.23
C GLU A 149 12.84 -16.68 -11.89
N TRP A 150 13.08 -15.43 -12.29
CA TRP A 150 12.15 -14.64 -13.07
C TRP A 150 12.42 -14.82 -14.57
N ILE A 151 11.43 -15.36 -15.28
CA ILE A 151 11.50 -15.63 -16.72
C ILE A 151 10.52 -14.76 -17.49
N ALA A 152 10.90 -14.37 -18.72
CA ALA A 152 9.98 -13.70 -19.63
C ALA A 152 9.06 -14.72 -20.31
N ILE A 153 7.79 -14.36 -20.42
CA ILE A 153 6.76 -15.16 -21.09
C ILE A 153 6.35 -14.50 -22.40
N ASP A 154 6.00 -15.31 -23.39
CA ASP A 154 5.48 -14.82 -24.66
C ASP A 154 4.15 -14.10 -24.45
N ALA A 155 4.06 -12.89 -25.00
CA ALA A 155 2.91 -12.02 -24.80
C ALA A 155 1.67 -12.59 -25.50
N ALA A 156 0.54 -12.65 -24.78
CA ALA A 156 -0.76 -13.04 -25.35
C ALA A 156 -1.45 -11.90 -26.12
N THR A 157 -0.93 -10.68 -26.00
CA THR A 157 -1.45 -9.44 -26.57
C THR A 157 -0.31 -8.45 -26.77
N ASP A 158 -0.47 -7.46 -27.65
CA ASP A 158 0.48 -6.34 -27.78
C ASP A 158 0.06 -5.11 -26.95
N GLU A 159 -1.10 -5.19 -26.28
CA GLU A 159 -1.65 -4.12 -25.44
C GLU A 159 -0.84 -3.93 -24.16
N THR A 160 -0.73 -2.69 -23.67
CA THR A 160 -0.12 -2.41 -22.37
C THR A 160 -0.97 -3.04 -21.27
N LEU A 161 -0.34 -3.82 -20.39
CA LEU A 161 -0.95 -4.36 -19.19
C LEU A 161 -0.68 -3.41 -18.01
N PHE A 162 -1.73 -3.09 -17.26
CA PHE A 162 -1.70 -2.10 -16.18
C PHE A 162 -1.62 -2.74 -14.79
N ASP A 163 -2.25 -3.89 -14.60
CA ASP A 163 -2.35 -4.52 -13.28
C ASP A 163 -2.44 -6.05 -13.40
N ALA A 164 -2.09 -6.76 -12.33
CA ALA A 164 -2.09 -8.21 -12.25
C ALA A 164 -2.59 -8.73 -10.90
N ALA A 165 -3.14 -9.95 -10.90
CA ALA A 165 -3.58 -10.64 -9.68
C ALA A 165 -3.31 -12.15 -9.78
N ILE A 166 -3.01 -12.80 -8.65
CA ILE A 166 -2.92 -14.26 -8.54
C ILE A 166 -4.28 -14.79 -8.07
N ALA A 167 -4.81 -15.83 -8.71
CA ALA A 167 -6.08 -16.48 -8.40
C ALA A 167 -5.90 -18.00 -8.32
N GLY A 168 -5.52 -18.49 -7.13
CA GLY A 168 -5.13 -19.89 -6.95
C GLY A 168 -3.80 -20.17 -7.66
N ASP A 169 -3.79 -21.13 -8.58
CA ASP A 169 -2.61 -21.47 -9.39
C ASP A 169 -2.52 -20.63 -10.69
N ASP A 170 -3.56 -19.84 -10.98
CA ASP A 170 -3.62 -18.98 -12.17
C ASP A 170 -3.20 -17.54 -11.86
N ALA A 171 -2.77 -16.82 -12.88
CA ALA A 171 -2.52 -15.39 -12.86
C ALA A 171 -3.39 -14.68 -13.89
N TYR A 172 -3.82 -13.46 -13.58
CA TYR A 172 -4.62 -12.61 -14.45
C TYR A 172 -3.95 -11.25 -14.60
N ALA A 173 -4.07 -10.66 -15.78
CA ALA A 173 -3.65 -9.27 -16.01
C ALA A 173 -4.65 -8.54 -16.90
N VAL A 174 -4.73 -7.23 -16.70
CA VAL A 174 -5.66 -6.35 -17.40
C VAL A 174 -4.95 -5.18 -18.05
N GLY A 175 -5.49 -4.65 -19.14
CA GLY A 175 -4.75 -3.67 -19.93
C GLY A 175 -5.59 -2.70 -20.76
N SER A 176 -4.89 -2.02 -21.67
CA SER A 176 -5.50 -1.17 -22.68
C SER A 176 -6.45 -1.95 -23.60
N GLY A 177 -7.41 -1.24 -24.18
CA GLY A 177 -8.46 -1.87 -24.99
C GLY A 177 -9.41 -2.77 -24.19
N GLY A 178 -9.29 -2.83 -22.87
CA GLY A 178 -10.11 -3.70 -22.03
C GLY A 178 -9.69 -5.16 -22.05
N VAL A 179 -8.47 -5.45 -22.49
CA VAL A 179 -7.97 -6.81 -22.53
C VAL A 179 -7.89 -7.40 -21.12
N VAL A 180 -8.28 -8.66 -20.98
CA VAL A 180 -8.01 -9.52 -19.83
C VAL A 180 -7.29 -10.75 -20.34
N VAL A 181 -6.09 -11.00 -19.84
CA VAL A 181 -5.30 -12.20 -20.14
C VAL A 181 -5.13 -13.04 -18.88
N ALA A 182 -4.96 -14.35 -19.05
CA ALA A 182 -4.71 -15.28 -17.95
C ALA A 182 -3.60 -16.26 -18.32
N GLY A 183 -2.77 -16.62 -17.34
CA GLY A 183 -1.75 -17.66 -17.42
C GLY A 183 -1.96 -18.71 -16.32
N SER A 184 -1.67 -19.98 -16.60
CA SER A 184 -1.87 -21.09 -15.67
C SER A 184 -0.56 -21.65 -15.08
N GLY A 185 0.42 -20.77 -14.84
CA GLY A 185 1.76 -21.15 -14.38
C GLY A 185 2.59 -21.94 -15.41
N THR A 186 2.16 -21.98 -16.67
CA THR A 186 2.89 -22.50 -17.83
C THR A 186 3.24 -21.34 -18.77
N ASP A 187 4.07 -21.58 -19.80
CA ASP A 187 4.45 -20.57 -20.81
C ASP A 187 3.27 -20.14 -21.73
N ASP A 188 2.03 -20.38 -21.33
CA ASP A 188 0.82 -20.21 -22.14
C ASP A 188 -0.11 -19.18 -21.50
N TRP A 189 0.13 -17.90 -21.77
CA TRP A 189 -0.87 -16.85 -21.51
C TRP A 189 -1.89 -16.80 -22.64
N ARG A 190 -3.16 -16.55 -22.30
CA ARG A 190 -4.26 -16.45 -23.28
C ARG A 190 -5.14 -15.25 -23.00
N VAL A 191 -5.71 -14.69 -24.06
CA VAL A 191 -6.78 -13.68 -23.95
C VAL A 191 -8.07 -14.35 -23.47
N VAL A 192 -8.58 -13.87 -22.34
CA VAL A 192 -9.89 -14.26 -21.77
C VAL A 192 -10.97 -13.32 -22.27
N LEU A 193 -10.73 -12.00 -22.18
CA LEU A 193 -11.61 -10.96 -22.73
C LEU A 193 -10.79 -10.04 -23.64
N PRO A 194 -11.17 -9.84 -24.91
CA PRO A 194 -10.45 -8.95 -25.80
C PRO A 194 -10.82 -7.47 -25.59
N ASP A 195 -12.06 -7.18 -25.22
CA ASP A 195 -12.65 -5.81 -25.28
C ASP A 195 -13.34 -5.40 -23.96
N GLY A 196 -12.99 -6.05 -22.85
CA GLY A 196 -13.55 -5.82 -21.51
C GLY A 196 -14.91 -6.48 -21.26
N PRO A 197 -15.47 -6.34 -20.04
CA PRO A 197 -16.67 -7.05 -19.62
C PRO A 197 -17.91 -6.72 -20.45
N GLY A 198 -18.11 -5.43 -20.77
CA GLY A 198 -19.19 -4.95 -21.64
C GLY A 198 -18.86 -4.88 -23.13
N ALA A 199 -17.72 -5.45 -23.56
CA ALA A 199 -17.21 -5.39 -24.94
C ALA A 199 -17.10 -3.96 -25.52
N GLY A 200 -16.74 -2.99 -24.67
CA GLY A 200 -16.66 -1.57 -25.02
C GLY A 200 -15.25 -1.09 -25.39
N GLY A 201 -14.22 -1.88 -25.15
CA GLY A 201 -12.83 -1.51 -25.43
C GLY A 201 -12.24 -0.49 -24.45
N ASN A 202 -12.87 -0.26 -23.30
CA ASN A 202 -12.37 0.66 -22.27
C ASN A 202 -11.18 0.05 -21.55
N ALA A 203 -10.11 0.83 -21.34
CA ALA A 203 -8.94 0.35 -20.60
C ALA A 203 -9.35 -0.11 -19.19
N LEU A 204 -8.88 -1.31 -18.82
CA LEU A 204 -9.03 -1.84 -17.47
C LEU A 204 -7.80 -1.47 -16.66
N ARG A 205 -8.00 -0.83 -15.51
CA ARG A 205 -6.95 -0.23 -14.69
C ARG A 205 -6.54 -1.10 -13.51
N GLY A 206 -7.46 -1.91 -13.00
CA GLY A 206 -7.20 -2.76 -11.84
C GLY A 206 -7.82 -4.14 -11.99
N VAL A 207 -7.17 -5.10 -11.36
CA VAL A 207 -7.64 -6.47 -11.18
C VAL A 207 -7.33 -6.95 -9.77
N ASP A 208 -8.29 -7.63 -9.15
CA ASP A 208 -8.04 -8.30 -7.87
C ASP A 208 -8.82 -9.61 -7.82
N SER A 209 -8.36 -10.57 -7.02
CA SER A 209 -8.94 -11.89 -6.95
C SER A 209 -9.42 -12.25 -5.55
N THR A 210 -10.46 -13.07 -5.53
CA THR A 210 -10.90 -13.82 -4.36
C THR A 210 -10.93 -15.30 -4.75
N PRO A 211 -11.03 -16.23 -3.79
CA PRO A 211 -11.24 -17.64 -4.12
C PRO A 211 -12.49 -17.91 -4.97
N GLY A 212 -13.46 -16.98 -5.01
CA GLY A 212 -14.67 -17.13 -5.81
C GLY A 212 -14.59 -16.54 -7.21
N GLY A 213 -13.74 -15.54 -7.46
CA GLY A 213 -13.82 -14.72 -8.66
C GLY A 213 -12.70 -13.70 -8.80
N VAL A 214 -12.42 -13.33 -10.04
CA VAL A 214 -11.48 -12.28 -10.42
C VAL A 214 -12.27 -11.04 -10.83
N TRP A 215 -12.09 -9.95 -10.10
CA TRP A 215 -12.72 -8.66 -10.36
C TRP A 215 -11.83 -7.80 -11.23
N VAL A 216 -12.41 -7.18 -12.25
CA VAL A 216 -11.71 -6.25 -13.15
C VAL A 216 -12.47 -4.95 -13.22
N ALA A 217 -11.76 -3.82 -13.26
CA ALA A 217 -12.39 -2.52 -13.39
C ALA A 217 -11.53 -1.50 -14.13
N GLY A 218 -12.16 -0.45 -14.68
CA GLY A 218 -11.41 0.62 -15.33
C GLY A 218 -12.23 1.79 -15.86
N ASP A 219 -11.78 2.34 -16.98
CA ASP A 219 -12.28 3.57 -17.57
C ASP A 219 -13.78 3.45 -17.93
N GLY A 220 -14.51 4.57 -17.85
CA GLY A 220 -15.94 4.62 -18.16
C GLY A 220 -16.86 3.82 -17.22
N GLY A 221 -16.38 3.46 -16.03
CA GLY A 221 -17.12 2.62 -15.08
C GLY A 221 -17.19 1.15 -15.50
N ALA A 222 -16.25 0.68 -16.32
CA ALA A 222 -16.16 -0.73 -16.67
C ALA A 222 -15.91 -1.56 -15.40
N VAL A 223 -16.74 -2.56 -15.14
CA VAL A 223 -16.63 -3.48 -14.00
C VAL A 223 -17.12 -4.86 -14.44
N GLY A 224 -16.32 -5.88 -14.17
CA GLY A 224 -16.69 -7.26 -14.45
C GLY A 224 -16.15 -8.24 -13.42
N ARG A 225 -16.73 -9.42 -13.40
CA ARG A 225 -16.26 -10.55 -12.61
C ARG A 225 -16.05 -11.76 -13.51
N VAL A 226 -14.85 -12.29 -13.52
CA VAL A 226 -14.46 -13.52 -14.22
C VAL A 226 -14.48 -14.68 -13.23
N ASP A 227 -15.07 -15.79 -13.64
CA ASP A 227 -15.00 -17.08 -12.95
C ASP A 227 -13.66 -17.74 -13.32
N PRO A 228 -12.74 -17.93 -12.36
CA PRO A 228 -11.39 -18.40 -12.68
C PRO A 228 -11.37 -19.84 -13.19
N GLU A 229 -12.31 -20.69 -12.77
CA GLU A 229 -12.36 -22.09 -13.20
C GLU A 229 -12.80 -22.23 -14.66
N THR A 230 -13.73 -21.38 -15.10
CA THR A 230 -14.38 -21.52 -16.42
C THR A 230 -13.96 -20.45 -17.43
N GLY A 231 -13.37 -19.35 -16.97
CA GLY A 231 -13.09 -18.15 -17.76
C GLY A 231 -14.34 -17.41 -18.22
N ARG A 232 -15.54 -17.77 -17.73
CA ARG A 232 -16.78 -17.03 -18.02
C ARG A 232 -16.80 -15.74 -17.23
N HIS A 233 -17.48 -14.72 -17.74
CA HIS A 233 -17.61 -13.44 -17.05
C HIS A 233 -19.03 -12.93 -16.96
N VAL A 234 -19.25 -12.01 -16.02
CA VAL A 234 -20.46 -11.21 -15.88
C VAL A 234 -20.06 -9.74 -15.94
N ASP A 235 -20.82 -8.96 -16.72
CA ASP A 235 -20.68 -7.51 -16.81
C ASP A 235 -21.55 -6.81 -15.76
N TYR A 236 -20.93 -5.95 -14.97
CA TYR A 236 -21.59 -5.11 -13.95
C TYR A 236 -21.46 -3.61 -14.27
N SER A 237 -21.10 -3.28 -15.51
CA SER A 237 -20.86 -1.91 -15.94
C SER A 237 -22.16 -1.17 -16.30
N PRO A 238 -22.22 0.15 -16.06
CA PRO A 238 -21.53 0.87 -14.99
C PRO A 238 -22.26 0.70 -13.65
N PRO A 239 -21.55 0.69 -12.50
CA PRO A 239 -22.15 0.52 -11.19
C PRO A 239 -23.12 1.67 -10.88
N ASP A 240 -24.40 1.35 -10.69
CA ASP A 240 -25.51 2.31 -10.49
C ASP A 240 -25.60 3.44 -11.54
N GLY A 241 -25.10 3.21 -12.76
CA GLY A 241 -25.07 4.24 -13.80
C GLY A 241 -23.86 5.19 -13.71
N ASP A 242 -22.94 5.00 -12.76
CA ASP A 242 -21.76 5.85 -12.57
C ASP A 242 -20.63 5.49 -13.55
N THR A 243 -20.43 6.33 -14.56
CA THR A 243 -19.41 6.12 -15.61
C THR A 243 -18.06 6.77 -15.28
N SER A 244 -17.80 7.07 -14.00
CA SER A 244 -16.50 7.59 -13.58
C SER A 244 -15.40 6.57 -13.85
N ASN A 245 -14.20 7.04 -14.18
CA ASN A 245 -13.06 6.15 -14.39
C ASN A 245 -12.64 5.52 -13.07
N VAL A 246 -12.65 4.20 -13.01
CA VAL A 246 -12.11 3.43 -11.89
C VAL A 246 -10.59 3.36 -12.06
N THR A 247 -9.84 3.75 -11.04
CA THR A 247 -8.37 3.76 -11.04
C THR A 247 -7.78 2.53 -10.38
N ALA A 248 -8.50 1.90 -9.45
CA ALA A 248 -8.07 0.68 -8.77
C ALA A 248 -9.28 -0.11 -8.24
N VAL A 249 -9.09 -1.42 -8.07
CA VAL A 249 -10.08 -2.34 -7.49
C VAL A 249 -9.41 -3.17 -6.39
N ALA A 250 -10.16 -3.45 -5.32
CA ALA A 250 -9.77 -4.45 -4.33
C ALA A 250 -10.97 -5.33 -3.98
N ALA A 251 -10.75 -6.62 -3.76
CA ALA A 251 -11.78 -7.58 -3.44
C ALA A 251 -11.35 -8.52 -2.32
N ALA A 252 -12.27 -8.88 -1.44
CA ALA A 252 -12.04 -9.85 -0.37
C ALA A 252 -13.31 -10.62 -0.07
N GLY A 253 -13.18 -11.77 0.59
CA GLY A 253 -14.29 -12.65 0.90
C GLY A 253 -14.19 -14.03 0.26
N GLY A 254 -15.20 -14.85 0.53
CA GLY A 254 -15.23 -16.25 0.12
C GLY A 254 -16.04 -16.48 -1.16
N PRO A 255 -16.02 -17.70 -1.71
CA PRO A 255 -16.81 -18.04 -2.88
C PRO A 255 -18.29 -17.72 -2.69
N GLY A 256 -18.82 -16.83 -3.52
CA GLY A 256 -20.24 -16.43 -3.48
C GLY A 256 -20.60 -15.38 -2.42
N ASP A 257 -19.63 -14.86 -1.65
CA ASP A 257 -19.82 -13.79 -0.66
C ASP A 257 -18.57 -12.89 -0.63
N GLU A 258 -18.59 -11.84 -1.45
CA GLU A 258 -17.43 -10.99 -1.72
C GLU A 258 -17.76 -9.51 -1.48
N THR A 259 -16.82 -8.78 -0.91
CA THR A 259 -16.82 -7.32 -0.89
C THR A 259 -15.82 -6.81 -1.93
N VAL A 260 -16.25 -5.88 -2.76
CA VAL A 260 -15.40 -5.23 -3.78
C VAL A 260 -15.38 -3.73 -3.54
N LEU A 261 -14.22 -3.10 -3.66
CA LEU A 261 -14.01 -1.67 -3.57
C LEU A 261 -13.57 -1.15 -4.93
N LEU A 262 -14.28 -0.16 -5.46
CA LEU A 262 -13.91 0.56 -6.67
C LEU A 262 -13.45 1.96 -6.30
N ALA A 263 -12.20 2.27 -6.59
CA ALA A 263 -11.63 3.58 -6.36
C ALA A 263 -11.65 4.40 -7.65
N ASP A 264 -11.99 5.70 -7.57
CA ASP A 264 -12.01 6.58 -8.74
C ASP A 264 -10.99 7.72 -8.68
N GLY A 265 -10.77 8.36 -9.83
CA GLY A 265 -9.85 9.49 -9.98
C GLY A 265 -10.23 10.75 -9.21
N SER A 266 -11.39 10.77 -8.54
CA SER A 266 -11.86 11.87 -7.69
C SER A 266 -11.71 11.59 -6.19
N GLY A 267 -11.03 10.50 -5.84
CA GLY A 267 -10.83 10.09 -4.45
C GLY A 267 -12.06 9.44 -3.81
N ARG A 268 -13.03 8.98 -4.60
CA ARG A 268 -14.19 8.26 -4.07
C ARG A 268 -13.94 6.76 -4.09
N ILE A 269 -14.45 6.09 -3.06
CA ILE A 269 -14.53 4.64 -2.97
C ILE A 269 -15.99 4.24 -3.02
N ARG A 270 -16.36 3.41 -3.99
CA ARG A 270 -17.66 2.74 -4.05
C ARG A 270 -17.49 1.31 -3.59
N ARG A 271 -18.28 0.91 -2.60
CA ARG A 271 -18.31 -0.44 -2.07
C ARG A 271 -19.41 -1.26 -2.77
N GLY A 272 -19.07 -2.46 -3.22
CA GLY A 272 -19.99 -3.46 -3.74
C GLY A 272 -20.03 -4.68 -2.83
N TYR A 273 -21.17 -5.35 -2.80
CA TYR A 273 -21.37 -6.59 -2.09
C TYR A 273 -22.01 -7.62 -3.02
N TYR A 274 -21.26 -8.67 -3.31
CA TYR A 274 -21.67 -9.76 -4.18
C TYR A 274 -22.10 -10.95 -3.31
N ARG A 275 -23.31 -11.44 -3.55
CA ARG A 275 -23.86 -12.60 -2.85
C ARG A 275 -24.63 -13.50 -3.81
N ASP A 276 -24.17 -14.72 -3.99
CA ASP A 276 -24.87 -15.77 -4.77
C ASP A 276 -25.33 -15.33 -6.18
N GLY A 277 -24.53 -14.54 -6.89
CA GLY A 277 -24.85 -14.05 -8.24
C GLY A 277 -25.52 -12.67 -8.29
N GLU A 278 -25.88 -12.10 -7.14
CA GLU A 278 -26.44 -10.76 -7.04
C GLU A 278 -25.38 -9.77 -6.54
N LEU A 279 -25.32 -8.58 -7.14
CA LEU A 279 -24.41 -7.51 -6.75
C LEU A 279 -25.21 -6.26 -6.36
N SER A 280 -24.91 -5.72 -5.18
CA SER A 280 -25.45 -4.45 -4.71
C SER A 280 -24.33 -3.45 -4.44
N TRP A 281 -24.58 -2.18 -4.75
CA TRP A 281 -23.63 -1.08 -4.53
C TRP A 281 -24.10 -0.16 -3.42
N ASP A 282 -23.16 0.29 -2.59
CA ASP A 282 -23.36 1.37 -1.64
C ASP A 282 -23.10 2.73 -2.33
N ASP A 283 -23.60 3.81 -1.72
CA ASP A 283 -23.21 5.16 -2.10
C ASP A 283 -21.70 5.37 -1.90
N PRO A 284 -21.01 6.07 -2.81
CA PRO A 284 -19.57 6.25 -2.71
C PRO A 284 -19.19 7.16 -1.54
N VAL A 285 -18.15 6.78 -0.82
CA VAL A 285 -17.53 7.58 0.26
C VAL A 285 -16.25 8.24 -0.23
N LYS A 286 -15.83 9.31 0.45
CA LYS A 286 -14.59 10.03 0.13
C LYS A 286 -13.70 10.05 1.38
N PRO A 287 -12.66 9.20 1.45
CA PRO A 287 -11.76 9.11 2.61
C PRO A 287 -10.98 10.41 2.87
N GLY A 288 -10.54 11.07 1.79
CA GLY A 288 -9.64 12.23 1.84
C GLY A 288 -10.22 13.52 1.26
N SER A 289 -9.32 14.38 0.77
CA SER A 289 -9.68 15.66 0.14
C SER A 289 -10.32 15.50 -1.24
N GLY A 290 -10.22 14.31 -1.84
CA GLY A 290 -10.68 14.02 -3.20
C GLY A 290 -9.57 13.97 -4.24
N SER A 291 -8.31 13.84 -3.81
CA SER A 291 -7.21 13.42 -4.68
C SER A 291 -7.46 12.02 -5.24
N SER A 292 -6.90 11.73 -6.42
CA SER A 292 -7.05 10.40 -7.04
C SER A 292 -6.52 9.32 -6.10
N VAL A 293 -7.26 8.23 -5.96
CA VAL A 293 -6.72 7.04 -5.28
C VAL A 293 -5.70 6.39 -6.21
N ALA A 294 -4.53 6.09 -5.66
CA ALA A 294 -3.42 5.48 -6.40
C ALA A 294 -3.40 3.96 -6.21
N GLY A 295 -3.58 3.47 -4.99
CA GLY A 295 -3.69 2.04 -4.68
C GLY A 295 -4.73 1.78 -3.60
N VAL A 296 -5.36 0.61 -3.65
CA VAL A 296 -6.30 0.10 -2.64
C VAL A 296 -6.12 -1.41 -2.50
N VAL A 297 -6.16 -1.90 -1.27
CA VAL A 297 -6.03 -3.32 -0.94
C VAL A 297 -7.03 -3.68 0.14
N LEU A 298 -7.61 -4.88 0.05
CA LEU A 298 -8.57 -5.39 1.01
C LEU A 298 -8.17 -6.80 1.44
N LEU A 299 -8.07 -7.00 2.75
CA LEU A 299 -7.89 -8.30 3.38
C LEU A 299 -9.24 -8.90 3.77
N ASP A 300 -9.27 -10.22 3.94
CA ASP A 300 -10.38 -10.91 4.56
C ASP A 300 -10.71 -10.31 5.95
N GLY A 301 -12.01 -10.30 6.26
CA GLY A 301 -12.53 -9.61 7.45
C GLY A 301 -12.78 -8.11 7.26
N GLY A 302 -12.54 -7.57 6.06
CA GLY A 302 -12.90 -6.20 5.70
C GLY A 302 -11.87 -5.16 6.15
N VAL A 303 -10.67 -5.58 6.53
CA VAL A 303 -9.58 -4.68 6.83
C VAL A 303 -8.87 -4.31 5.54
N GLY A 304 -8.57 -3.05 5.31
CA GLY A 304 -7.93 -2.62 4.07
C GLY A 304 -7.21 -1.29 4.19
N PHE A 305 -6.39 -0.98 3.20
CA PHE A 305 -5.62 0.26 3.12
C PHE A 305 -5.78 0.88 1.74
N LEU A 306 -5.66 2.19 1.66
CA LEU A 306 -5.53 2.91 0.40
C LEU A 306 -4.63 4.13 0.55
N CYS A 307 -4.05 4.55 -0.57
CA CYS A 307 -3.30 5.79 -0.67
C CYS A 307 -3.86 6.69 -1.77
N ASP A 308 -3.68 8.00 -1.62
CA ASP A 308 -4.02 8.98 -2.65
C ASP A 308 -2.79 9.70 -3.19
N THR A 309 -2.94 10.36 -4.34
CA THR A 309 -1.85 11.08 -5.02
C THR A 309 -1.42 12.36 -4.31
N ASN A 310 -1.91 12.65 -3.10
CA ASN A 310 -1.58 13.84 -2.32
C ASN A 310 -1.12 13.45 -0.91
N ASP A 311 -0.33 12.37 -0.83
CA ASP A 311 0.34 11.89 0.39
C ASP A 311 -0.62 11.39 1.49
N GLY A 312 -1.90 11.18 1.14
CA GLY A 312 -2.91 10.62 2.02
C GLY A 312 -2.81 9.10 2.10
N ALA A 313 -2.96 8.54 3.30
CA ALA A 313 -3.10 7.11 3.53
C ALA A 313 -4.21 6.85 4.54
N TYR A 314 -5.04 5.85 4.25
CA TYR A 314 -6.26 5.56 5.00
C TYR A 314 -6.41 4.07 5.25
N ARG A 315 -7.07 3.73 6.35
CA ARG A 315 -7.39 2.37 6.76
C ARG A 315 -8.90 2.20 6.88
N THR A 316 -9.42 1.06 6.45
CA THR A 316 -10.77 0.60 6.78
C THR A 316 -10.68 -0.66 7.63
N GLY A 317 -11.64 -0.85 8.53
CA GLY A 317 -11.84 -2.09 9.30
C GLY A 317 -13.22 -2.70 9.10
N ASP A 318 -14.02 -2.15 8.19
CA ASP A 318 -15.43 -2.51 8.00
C ASP A 318 -15.79 -2.77 6.53
N GLY A 319 -14.77 -3.10 5.72
CA GLY A 319 -14.90 -3.42 4.31
C GLY A 319 -15.15 -2.20 3.43
N GLY A 320 -14.61 -1.04 3.81
CA GLY A 320 -14.70 0.21 3.04
C GLY A 320 -15.98 1.01 3.26
N ARG A 321 -16.73 0.77 4.35
CA ARG A 321 -17.86 1.63 4.72
C ARG A 321 -17.37 2.92 5.37
N THR A 322 -16.31 2.81 6.18
CA THR A 322 -15.64 3.95 6.80
C THR A 322 -14.13 3.84 6.64
N PHE A 323 -13.48 5.00 6.68
CA PHE A 323 -12.04 5.13 6.55
C PHE A 323 -11.48 6.07 7.62
N GLU A 324 -10.35 5.69 8.20
CA GLU A 324 -9.57 6.46 9.16
C GLU A 324 -8.24 6.87 8.52
N SER A 325 -7.81 8.11 8.73
CA SER A 325 -6.51 8.58 8.26
C SER A 325 -5.39 7.97 9.10
N VAL A 326 -4.45 7.29 8.44
CA VAL A 326 -3.19 6.80 9.04
C VAL A 326 -1.97 7.54 8.49
N GLY A 327 -2.17 8.45 7.52
CA GLY A 327 -1.18 9.37 6.99
C GLY A 327 -1.18 10.75 7.68
N PRO A 328 -0.36 11.70 7.18
CA PRO A 328 0.35 11.64 5.90
C PRO A 328 1.49 10.61 5.89
N VAL A 329 1.82 10.08 4.70
CA VAL A 329 2.93 9.14 4.52
C VAL A 329 4.28 9.87 4.65
N GLY A 330 4.35 11.11 4.17
CA GLY A 330 5.57 11.91 4.14
C GLY A 330 6.49 11.54 2.98
N ALA A 331 5.92 11.18 1.83
CA ALA A 331 6.69 10.91 0.62
C ALA A 331 7.25 12.20 -0.01
N ASP A 332 8.43 12.10 -0.61
CA ASP A 332 8.99 13.18 -1.43
C ASP A 332 8.37 13.21 -2.85
N GLY A 333 7.87 12.06 -3.31
CA GLY A 333 7.16 11.86 -4.58
C GLY A 333 5.66 11.67 -4.43
N THR A 334 5.00 11.30 -5.54
CA THR A 334 3.59 10.93 -5.59
C THR A 334 3.41 9.47 -5.22
N LEU A 335 2.44 9.15 -4.35
CA LEU A 335 2.12 7.76 -4.01
C LEU A 335 1.54 7.04 -5.25
N THR A 336 1.98 5.81 -5.50
CA THR A 336 1.65 5.03 -6.70
C THR A 336 0.82 3.80 -6.41
N ASP A 337 1.04 3.12 -5.27
CA ASP A 337 0.32 1.89 -4.94
C ASP A 337 0.37 1.58 -3.43
N ALA A 338 -0.45 0.63 -2.96
CA ALA A 338 -0.50 0.18 -1.57
C ALA A 338 -0.72 -1.34 -1.45
N ALA A 339 0.07 -1.99 -0.59
CA ALA A 339 -0.10 -3.41 -0.26
C ALA A 339 -0.23 -3.62 1.25
N ALA A 340 -1.15 -4.50 1.67
CA ALA A 340 -1.31 -4.87 3.05
C ALA A 340 -0.29 -5.96 3.42
N THR A 341 0.46 -5.75 4.50
CA THR A 341 1.39 -6.77 5.05
C THR A 341 0.82 -7.44 6.30
N GLY A 342 -0.35 -7.00 6.74
CA GLY A 342 -1.09 -7.53 7.87
C GLY A 342 -2.29 -6.63 8.21
N PRO A 343 -3.10 -6.98 9.22
CA PRO A 343 -4.30 -6.23 9.58
C PRO A 343 -4.04 -4.79 10.05
N GLU A 344 -2.84 -4.51 10.54
CA GLU A 344 -2.45 -3.20 11.10
C GLU A 344 -1.21 -2.62 10.38
N THR A 345 -0.73 -3.28 9.32
CA THR A 345 0.53 -2.91 8.65
C THR A 345 0.36 -2.92 7.14
N CYS A 346 0.96 -1.94 6.49
CA CYS A 346 0.95 -1.83 5.04
C CYS A 346 2.27 -1.25 4.52
N LEU A 347 2.41 -1.34 3.21
CA LEU A 347 3.47 -0.73 2.43
C LEU A 347 2.79 0.20 1.42
N VAL A 348 3.41 1.34 1.14
CA VAL A 348 2.95 2.29 0.12
C VAL A 348 4.14 2.65 -0.77
N ALA A 349 3.98 2.51 -2.08
CA ALA A 349 4.99 2.87 -3.07
C ALA A 349 4.85 4.34 -3.49
N ALA A 350 5.96 4.93 -3.95
CA ALA A 350 6.01 6.28 -4.49
C ALA A 350 6.83 6.35 -5.80
N ASP A 351 6.50 7.35 -6.63
CA ASP A 351 7.10 7.57 -7.94
C ASP A 351 8.55 8.09 -7.90
N ASP A 352 9.06 8.41 -6.72
CA ASP A 352 10.45 8.78 -6.50
C ASP A 352 11.35 7.56 -6.29
N GLY A 353 10.79 6.35 -6.20
CA GLY A 353 11.55 5.11 -5.99
C GLY A 353 11.64 4.67 -4.53
N ALA A 354 10.84 5.26 -3.64
CA ALA A 354 10.70 4.84 -2.25
C ALA A 354 9.49 3.93 -2.03
N ILE A 355 9.62 3.06 -1.03
CA ILE A 355 8.50 2.38 -0.38
C ILE A 355 8.45 2.85 1.07
N HIS A 356 7.26 3.20 1.54
CA HIS A 356 6.99 3.60 2.91
C HIS A 356 6.28 2.48 3.65
N ARG A 357 6.87 2.02 4.75
CA ARG A 357 6.31 0.97 5.59
C ARG A 357 5.57 1.55 6.79
N TYR A 358 4.31 1.21 6.94
CA TYR A 358 3.50 1.53 8.10
C TYR A 358 3.54 0.40 9.13
N GLY A 359 4.10 0.68 10.30
CA GLY A 359 4.17 -0.25 11.42
C GLY A 359 3.00 -0.16 12.42
N GLY A 360 1.87 0.42 12.02
CA GLY A 360 0.69 0.65 12.88
C GLY A 360 0.68 2.00 13.62
N THR A 361 1.80 2.71 13.67
CA THR A 361 1.87 4.06 14.26
C THR A 361 2.71 5.04 13.46
N THR A 362 3.73 4.55 12.76
CA THR A 362 4.77 5.38 12.14
C THR A 362 5.09 4.85 10.75
N TRP A 363 5.33 5.79 9.84
CA TRP A 363 5.84 5.53 8.49
C TRP A 363 7.37 5.52 8.49
N THR A 364 7.97 4.48 7.90
CA THR A 364 9.42 4.37 7.71
C THR A 364 9.72 4.30 6.21
N PRO A 365 10.45 5.28 5.63
CA PRO A 365 10.85 5.23 4.23
C PRO A 365 11.98 4.22 4.00
N GLU A 366 11.91 3.52 2.87
CA GLU A 366 12.93 2.61 2.35
C GLU A 366 13.16 2.94 0.87
N ARG A 367 14.38 3.33 0.52
CA ARG A 367 14.73 3.66 -0.87
C ARG A 367 15.10 2.39 -1.63
N LEU A 368 14.41 2.10 -2.74
CA LEU A 368 14.70 0.96 -3.61
C LEU A 368 15.58 1.38 -4.80
N CYS A 369 15.21 2.49 -5.43
CA CYS A 369 15.83 3.00 -6.66
C CYS A 369 15.64 4.51 -6.83
N GLU A 370 16.21 5.06 -7.90
CA GLU A 370 15.96 6.45 -8.34
C GLU A 370 14.78 6.55 -9.32
N GLU A 371 14.37 5.42 -9.89
CA GLU A 371 13.24 5.31 -10.81
C GLU A 371 11.92 5.09 -10.06
N SER A 372 10.79 5.36 -10.72
CA SER A 372 9.45 5.19 -10.15
C SER A 372 9.14 3.73 -9.81
N VAL A 373 8.72 3.47 -8.57
CA VAL A 373 8.06 2.21 -8.19
C VAL A 373 6.61 2.30 -8.66
N THR A 374 6.22 1.42 -9.57
CA THR A 374 4.95 1.50 -10.29
C THR A 374 3.85 0.66 -9.66
N ALA A 375 4.19 -0.49 -9.08
CA ALA A 375 3.24 -1.36 -8.38
C ALA A 375 3.91 -2.17 -7.28
N LEU A 376 3.09 -2.65 -6.36
CA LEU A 376 3.49 -3.31 -5.14
C LEU A 376 2.44 -4.34 -4.70
N SER A 377 2.88 -5.56 -4.41
CA SER A 377 1.99 -6.63 -3.92
C SER A 377 2.61 -7.37 -2.73
N SER A 378 1.76 -7.90 -1.86
CA SER A 378 2.17 -8.71 -0.70
C SER A 378 1.15 -9.79 -0.39
N ASP A 379 1.64 -10.96 0.02
CA ASP A 379 0.84 -12.11 0.44
C ASP A 379 0.98 -12.43 1.94
N GLY A 380 1.58 -11.53 2.71
CA GLY A 380 1.89 -11.69 4.12
C GLY A 380 3.18 -12.48 4.43
N ASN A 381 3.70 -13.27 3.48
CA ASN A 381 5.00 -13.95 3.60
C ASN A 381 6.14 -13.13 2.97
N GLY A 382 5.82 -12.35 1.94
CA GLY A 382 6.73 -11.42 1.32
C GLY A 382 6.01 -10.29 0.62
N ALA A 383 6.80 -9.44 -0.02
CA ALA A 383 6.33 -8.39 -0.90
C ALA A 383 7.19 -8.32 -2.16
N VAL A 384 6.58 -7.93 -3.27
CA VAL A 384 7.23 -7.75 -4.56
C VAL A 384 6.84 -6.37 -5.08
N ALA A 385 7.81 -5.65 -5.64
CA ALA A 385 7.61 -4.36 -6.28
C ALA A 385 8.21 -4.36 -7.68
N CYS A 386 7.60 -3.64 -8.61
CA CYS A 386 8.16 -3.39 -9.94
C CYS A 386 8.33 -1.90 -10.21
N THR A 387 9.18 -1.58 -11.19
CA THR A 387 9.55 -0.21 -11.50
C THR A 387 9.34 0.14 -12.97
N ALA A 388 9.33 1.44 -13.27
CA ALA A 388 9.14 1.97 -14.61
C ALA A 388 10.29 1.62 -15.58
N ASP A 389 11.48 1.24 -15.10
CA ASP A 389 12.60 0.74 -15.92
C ASP A 389 12.58 -0.80 -16.10
N GLY A 390 11.59 -1.49 -15.53
CA GLY A 390 11.41 -2.94 -15.67
C GLY A 390 12.15 -3.78 -14.63
N ALA A 391 12.70 -3.16 -13.57
CA ALA A 391 13.29 -3.90 -12.46
C ALA A 391 12.20 -4.50 -11.56
N VAL A 392 12.54 -5.60 -10.89
CA VAL A 392 11.73 -6.22 -9.85
C VAL A 392 12.53 -6.27 -8.56
N TYR A 393 11.85 -5.99 -7.45
CA TYR A 393 12.41 -6.05 -6.11
C TYR A 393 11.59 -7.01 -5.26
N GLU A 394 12.25 -7.84 -4.47
CA GLU A 394 11.63 -8.80 -3.58
C GLU A 394 12.01 -8.53 -2.12
N ARG A 395 11.07 -8.80 -1.21
CA ARG A 395 11.28 -8.70 0.23
C ARG A 395 10.66 -9.90 0.92
N PHE A 396 11.50 -10.82 1.40
CA PHE A 396 11.07 -11.99 2.17
C PHE A 396 11.64 -12.00 3.60
N GLY A 397 10.78 -12.29 4.57
CA GLY A 397 11.16 -12.35 5.98
C GLY A 397 11.59 -10.99 6.56
N SER A 398 12.66 -11.02 7.38
CA SER A 398 13.21 -9.83 8.03
C SER A 398 14.22 -9.05 7.19
N ASN A 399 14.54 -9.55 5.99
CA ASN A 399 15.53 -8.92 5.13
C ASN A 399 14.97 -7.65 4.49
N GLY A 400 15.87 -6.78 4.04
CA GLY A 400 15.51 -5.62 3.21
C GLY A 400 15.09 -6.05 1.81
N TRP A 401 14.74 -5.07 0.99
CA TRP A 401 14.48 -5.27 -0.43
C TRP A 401 15.74 -5.71 -1.17
N GLU A 402 15.60 -6.71 -2.03
CA GLU A 402 16.64 -7.19 -2.94
C GLU A 402 16.19 -6.99 -4.38
N ARG A 403 17.06 -6.43 -5.21
CA ARG A 403 16.80 -6.31 -6.65
C ARG A 403 17.03 -7.67 -7.30
N VAL A 404 16.07 -8.12 -8.09
CA VAL A 404 16.18 -9.35 -8.87
C VAL A 404 16.34 -8.98 -10.35
N GLU A 405 17.28 -9.66 -11.01
CA GLU A 405 17.45 -9.53 -12.45
C GLU A 405 16.27 -10.19 -13.15
N THR A 406 15.68 -9.49 -14.11
CA THR A 406 14.60 -10.02 -14.95
C THR A 406 15.00 -9.90 -16.40
N ALA A 407 14.40 -10.73 -17.25
CA ALA A 407 14.50 -10.57 -18.70
C ALA A 407 13.64 -9.38 -19.22
N ALA A 408 13.06 -8.56 -18.34
CA ALA A 408 12.32 -7.38 -18.74
C ALA A 408 13.29 -6.30 -19.24
N SER A 409 12.92 -5.70 -20.36
CA SER A 409 13.64 -4.59 -21.00
C SER A 409 12.72 -3.39 -21.22
N ALA A 410 11.46 -3.50 -20.77
CA ALA A 410 10.39 -2.53 -20.93
C ALA A 410 9.78 -2.27 -19.55
N SER A 411 9.07 -1.14 -19.44
CA SER A 411 8.43 -0.71 -18.20
C SER A 411 7.44 -1.74 -17.67
N LEU A 412 7.55 -2.06 -16.39
CA LEU A 412 6.56 -2.84 -15.65
C LEU A 412 5.59 -1.90 -14.93
N ARG A 413 4.33 -2.30 -14.85
CA ARG A 413 3.21 -1.48 -14.37
C ARG A 413 2.37 -2.12 -13.29
N GLY A 414 2.28 -3.45 -13.30
CA GLY A 414 1.50 -4.23 -12.33
C GLY A 414 2.31 -5.42 -11.83
N VAL A 415 2.08 -5.81 -10.58
CA VAL A 415 2.75 -6.97 -9.96
C VAL A 415 1.80 -7.67 -9.01
N ALA A 416 1.88 -9.00 -8.95
CA ALA A 416 1.14 -9.81 -7.99
C ALA A 416 2.01 -10.92 -7.42
N VAL A 417 1.81 -11.25 -6.14
CA VAL A 417 2.48 -12.36 -5.45
C VAL A 417 1.48 -13.21 -4.68
N GLY A 418 1.67 -14.53 -4.74
CA GLY A 418 0.88 -15.51 -4.00
C GLY A 418 1.68 -16.78 -3.78
N GLY A 419 2.18 -16.98 -2.55
CA GLY A 419 2.99 -18.14 -2.20
C GLY A 419 4.34 -18.12 -2.91
N GLU A 420 4.61 -19.14 -3.71
CA GLU A 420 5.85 -19.24 -4.50
C GLU A 420 5.75 -18.53 -5.86
N THR A 421 4.53 -18.21 -6.30
CA THR A 421 4.25 -17.59 -7.60
C THR A 421 4.26 -16.07 -7.48
N ALA A 422 4.90 -15.41 -8.44
CA ALA A 422 4.77 -13.98 -8.63
C ALA A 422 4.78 -13.64 -10.12
N VAL A 423 4.09 -12.58 -10.51
CA VAL A 423 4.01 -12.10 -11.89
C VAL A 423 4.19 -10.59 -11.91
N ALA A 424 4.91 -10.07 -12.90
CA ALA A 424 4.92 -8.65 -13.20
C ALA A 424 4.58 -8.44 -14.69
N VAL A 425 3.78 -7.41 -14.96
CA VAL A 425 3.26 -7.12 -16.29
C VAL A 425 3.51 -5.67 -16.68
N GLY A 426 3.49 -5.36 -17.97
CA GLY A 426 3.79 -4.00 -18.41
C GLY A 426 3.51 -3.69 -19.86
N ASP A 427 4.32 -2.79 -20.41
CA ASP A 427 4.16 -2.28 -21.77
C ASP A 427 4.36 -3.37 -22.83
N GLU A 428 3.67 -3.22 -23.98
CA GLU A 428 3.75 -4.15 -25.11
C GLU A 428 3.43 -5.60 -24.72
N GLY A 429 2.42 -5.79 -23.87
CA GLY A 429 2.00 -7.09 -23.39
C GLY A 429 3.03 -7.86 -22.56
N ARG A 430 4.06 -7.17 -22.04
CA ARG A 430 5.14 -7.81 -21.28
C ARG A 430 4.58 -8.58 -20.09
N VAL A 431 5.05 -9.80 -19.93
CA VAL A 431 4.84 -10.63 -18.75
C VAL A 431 6.18 -11.26 -18.32
N VAL A 432 6.51 -11.16 -17.04
CA VAL A 432 7.57 -11.94 -16.40
C VAL A 432 6.99 -12.71 -15.22
N GLU A 433 7.36 -13.98 -15.07
CA GLU A 433 6.88 -14.86 -14.01
C GLU A 433 8.05 -15.37 -13.18
N ARG A 434 7.84 -15.40 -11.86
CA ARG A 434 8.70 -16.11 -10.92
C ARG A 434 8.31 -17.58 -10.91
N ARG A 435 9.27 -18.46 -11.20
CA ARG A 435 9.10 -19.91 -11.11
C ARG A 435 10.06 -20.52 -10.12
N ALA A 436 9.66 -21.64 -9.52
CA ALA A 436 10.59 -22.48 -8.78
C ALA A 436 11.77 -22.84 -9.69
N GLY A 437 13.00 -22.69 -9.19
CA GLY A 437 14.20 -22.90 -10.01
C GLY A 437 14.19 -24.27 -10.68
N SER A 438 14.52 -24.32 -11.96
CA SER A 438 14.67 -25.59 -12.67
C SER A 438 15.90 -26.33 -12.16
N ARG A 439 15.72 -27.57 -11.69
CA ARG A 439 16.82 -28.47 -11.27
C ARG A 439 17.70 -28.92 -12.42
#